data_AF-A0A1I5W3W9-F1
#
_entry.id   AF-A0A1I5W3W9-F1
#
_cell.length_a   1.000
_cell.length_b   1.000
_cell.length_c   1.000
_cell.angle_alpha   90.00
_cell.angle_beta   90.00
_cell.angle_gamma   90.00
#
_symmetry.space_group_name_H-M   'P 1'
#
loop_
_entity.id
_entity.type
_entity.pdbx_description
1 polymer ?
#
loop_
_entity_poly.entity_id
_entity_poly.type
_entity_poly.pdbx_seq_one_letter_code
_entity_poly.pdbx_strand_id
1 'polypeptide(L)'
;MKKKRKKRKALKYFFLIILIIFLFFGLMSCAKDMEIIKKEKAEEFISYCENPYAFWKGVNGKSCDDARKTYYEYTDEEWKKAKRSLIETEGITEDDYLSDVIKEERQE
;
A
#
# COMPACT_ATOMS: atom_id res chain seq x y z
N MET A 1 25.01 49.65 16.79
CA MET A 1 25.25 48.24 16.35
C MET A 1 24.14 47.23 16.68
N LYS A 2 23.32 47.41 17.73
CA LYS A 2 22.28 46.43 18.14
C LYS A 2 21.18 46.16 17.08
N LYS A 3 20.71 47.17 16.32
CA LYS A 3 19.69 47.01 15.25
C LYS A 3 20.13 46.11 14.08
N LYS A 4 21.39 46.20 13.63
CA LYS A 4 21.93 45.34 12.53
C LYS A 4 22.01 43.86 12.93
N ARG A 5 22.29 43.55 14.21
CA ARG A 5 22.31 42.17 14.75
C ARG A 5 20.91 41.56 14.84
N LYS A 6 19.88 42.33 15.25
CA LYS A 6 18.48 41.88 15.25
C LYS A 6 17.96 41.55 13.85
N LYS A 7 18.25 42.41 12.85
CA LYS A 7 17.87 42.13 11.44
C LYS A 7 18.52 40.87 10.87
N ARG A 8 19.80 40.59 11.16
CA ARG A 8 20.46 39.34 10.74
C ARG A 8 19.87 38.09 11.40
N LYS A 9 19.47 38.17 12.67
CA LYS A 9 18.80 37.05 13.35
C LYS A 9 17.42 36.78 12.74
N ALA A 10 16.63 37.83 12.49
CA ALA A 10 15.33 37.70 11.81
C ALA A 10 15.46 37.07 10.42
N LEU A 11 16.46 37.49 9.63
CA LEU A 11 16.72 36.89 8.31
C LEU A 11 17.11 35.41 8.41
N LYS A 12 17.92 35.04 9.42
CA LYS A 12 18.27 33.62 9.68
C LYS A 12 17.05 32.78 10.04
N TYR A 13 16.16 33.28 10.89
CA TYR A 13 14.93 32.56 11.24
C TYR A 13 13.98 32.41 10.04
N PHE A 14 13.91 33.43 9.17
CA PHE A 14 13.12 33.36 7.94
C PHE A 14 13.62 32.27 6.99
N PHE A 15 14.95 32.20 6.76
CA PHE A 15 15.55 31.11 5.98
C PHE A 15 15.34 29.73 6.63
N LEU A 16 15.39 29.65 7.97
CA LEU A 16 15.16 28.40 8.69
C LEU A 16 13.72 27.90 8.50
N ILE A 17 12.72 28.80 8.55
CA ILE A 17 11.31 28.46 8.30
C ILE A 17 11.12 27.97 6.87
N ILE A 18 11.71 28.66 5.89
CA ILE A 18 11.66 28.23 4.48
C ILE A 18 12.26 26.84 4.31
N LEU A 19 13.42 26.58 4.93
CA LEU A 19 14.09 25.29 4.86
C LEU A 19 13.24 24.16 5.47
N ILE A 20 12.57 24.43 6.59
CA ILE A 20 11.62 23.49 7.21
C ILE A 20 10.46 23.19 6.27
N ILE A 21 9.88 24.21 5.62
CA ILE A 21 8.78 24.03 4.66
C ILE A 21 9.23 23.15 3.48
N PHE A 22 10.41 23.41 2.90
CA PHE A 22 10.95 22.58 1.82
C PHE A 22 11.17 21.12 2.25
N LEU A 23 11.62 20.88 3.48
CA LEU A 23 11.74 19.52 4.02
C LEU A 23 10.39 18.82 4.12
N PHE A 24 9.34 19.50 4.58
CA PHE A 24 7.99 18.94 4.63
C PHE A 24 7.45 18.58 3.24
N PHE A 25 7.65 19.44 2.24
CA PHE A 25 7.24 19.15 0.86
C PHE A 25 8.01 17.97 0.26
N GLY A 26 9.33 17.88 0.51
CA GLY A 26 10.14 16.76 0.08
C GLY A 26 9.67 15.43 0.67
N LEU A 27 9.41 15.40 1.98
CA LEU A 27 8.90 14.20 2.66
C LEU A 27 7.53 13.75 2.14
N MET A 28 6.61 14.70 1.88
CA MET A 28 5.28 14.39 1.32
C MET A 28 5.38 13.84 -0.11
N SER A 29 6.31 14.34 -0.93
CA SER A 29 6.55 13.80 -2.28
C SER A 29 7.08 12.37 -2.21
N CYS A 30 8.10 12.12 -1.38
CA CYS A 30 8.67 10.78 -1.23
C CYS A 30 7.64 9.75 -0.71
N ALA A 31 6.72 10.17 0.16
CA ALA A 31 5.65 9.30 0.65
C ALA A 31 4.69 8.89 -0.48
N LYS A 32 4.25 9.85 -1.30
CA LYS A 32 3.38 9.59 -2.46
C LYS A 32 4.06 8.71 -3.49
N ASP A 33 5.33 8.97 -3.80
CA ASP A 33 6.10 8.17 -4.75
C ASP A 33 6.23 6.72 -4.26
N MET A 34 6.44 6.51 -2.96
CA MET A 34 6.47 5.16 -2.38
C MET A 34 5.11 4.46 -2.42
N GLU A 35 4.00 5.17 -2.22
CA GLU A 35 2.66 4.59 -2.34
C GLU A 35 2.37 4.15 -3.76
N ILE A 36 2.72 4.98 -4.75
CA ILE A 36 2.56 4.65 -6.17
C ILE A 36 3.38 3.41 -6.53
N ILE A 37 4.66 3.36 -6.14
CA ILE A 37 5.54 2.21 -6.40
C ILE A 37 5.01 0.93 -5.73
N LYS A 38 4.47 1.04 -4.51
CA LYS A 38 3.86 -0.11 -3.83
C LYS A 38 2.63 -0.62 -4.59
N LYS A 39 1.80 0.29 -5.09
CA LYS A 39 0.61 -0.04 -5.86
C LYS A 39 0.95 -0.69 -7.20
N GLU A 40 1.90 -0.13 -7.95
CA GLU A 40 2.38 -0.72 -9.21
C GLU A 40 2.96 -2.12 -9.01
N LYS A 41 3.77 -2.31 -7.96
CA LYS A 41 4.29 -3.65 -7.62
C LYS A 41 3.20 -4.63 -7.20
N ALA A 42 2.19 -4.15 -6.49
CA ALA A 42 1.05 -4.98 -6.10
C ALA A 42 0.24 -5.40 -7.33
N GLU A 43 0.01 -4.49 -8.28
CA GLU A 43 -0.65 -4.78 -9.57
C GLU A 43 0.13 -5.82 -10.38
N GLU A 44 1.44 -5.63 -10.51
CA GLU A 44 2.30 -6.60 -11.19
C GLU A 44 2.24 -7.97 -10.51
N PHE A 45 2.23 -8.01 -9.17
CA PHE A 45 2.14 -9.25 -8.42
C PHE A 45 0.79 -9.96 -8.58
N ILE A 46 -0.31 -9.21 -8.63
CA ILE A 46 -1.65 -9.74 -8.90
C ILE A 46 -1.70 -10.42 -10.27
N SER A 47 -1.04 -9.85 -11.29
CA SER A 47 -0.95 -10.49 -12.60
C SER A 47 -0.24 -11.86 -12.56
N TYR A 48 0.68 -12.06 -11.62
CA TYR A 48 1.28 -13.39 -11.40
C TYR A 48 0.33 -14.35 -10.69
N CYS A 49 -0.55 -13.85 -9.82
CA CYS A 49 -1.58 -14.64 -9.15
C CYS A 49 -2.65 -15.15 -10.13
N GLU A 50 -3.01 -14.35 -11.12
CA GLU A 50 -3.98 -14.73 -12.18
C GLU A 50 -3.41 -15.72 -13.20
N ASN A 51 -2.11 -16.03 -13.12
CA ASN A 51 -1.47 -16.99 -14.01
C ASN A 51 -1.79 -18.42 -13.56
N PRO A 52 -2.32 -19.30 -14.43
CA PRO A 52 -2.60 -20.69 -14.07
C PRO A 52 -1.34 -21.51 -13.68
N TYR A 53 -0.14 -20.99 -13.95
CA TYR A 53 1.14 -21.55 -13.52
C TYR A 53 1.77 -20.79 -12.34
N ALA A 54 1.03 -19.92 -11.64
CA ALA A 54 1.49 -19.12 -10.51
C ALA A 54 2.17 -19.98 -9.42
N PHE A 55 1.60 -21.15 -9.15
CA PHE A 55 2.12 -22.13 -8.21
C PHE A 55 3.58 -22.53 -8.51
N TRP A 56 3.93 -22.71 -9.79
CA TRP A 56 5.29 -23.07 -10.22
C TRP A 56 6.29 -21.92 -10.06
N LYS A 57 5.81 -20.68 -9.91
CA LYS A 57 6.62 -19.50 -9.63
C LYS A 57 6.73 -19.20 -8.13
N GLY A 58 6.22 -20.08 -7.26
CA GLY A 58 6.27 -19.91 -5.81
C GLY A 58 5.30 -18.85 -5.28
N VAL A 59 4.29 -18.48 -6.08
CA VAL A 59 3.22 -17.56 -5.66
C VAL A 59 2.26 -18.32 -4.73
N ASN A 60 1.97 -17.75 -3.56
CA ASN A 60 1.06 -18.34 -2.59
C ASN A 60 -0.19 -17.45 -2.40
N GLY A 61 -1.34 -18.04 -2.05
CA GLY A 61 -2.60 -17.31 -1.92
C GLY A 61 -2.54 -16.15 -0.92
N LYS A 62 -1.76 -16.29 0.16
CA LYS A 62 -1.57 -15.20 1.14
C LYS A 62 -0.90 -13.98 0.53
N SER A 63 0.13 -14.17 -0.29
CA SER A 63 0.83 -13.08 -0.97
C SER A 63 -0.05 -12.40 -2.03
N CYS A 64 -0.95 -13.16 -2.65
CA CYS A 64 -1.97 -12.62 -3.55
C CYS A 64 -3.01 -11.79 -2.79
N ASP A 65 -3.47 -12.27 -1.63
CA ASP A 65 -4.36 -11.53 -0.75
C ASP A 65 -3.73 -10.22 -0.27
N ASP A 66 -2.47 -10.28 0.20
CA ASP A 66 -1.73 -9.11 0.66
C ASP A 66 -1.51 -8.09 -0.49
N ALA A 67 -1.25 -8.57 -1.71
CA ALA A 67 -1.13 -7.73 -2.90
C ALA A 67 -2.46 -7.08 -3.29
N ARG A 68 -3.56 -7.84 -3.36
CA ARG A 68 -4.91 -7.31 -3.65
C ARG A 68 -5.35 -6.30 -2.59
N LYS A 69 -5.13 -6.58 -1.31
CA LYS A 69 -5.40 -5.64 -0.21
C LYS A 69 -4.61 -4.34 -0.36
N THR A 70 -3.33 -4.44 -0.73
CA THR A 70 -2.46 -3.27 -0.96
C THR A 70 -2.88 -2.46 -2.18
N TYR A 71 -3.22 -3.11 -3.29
CA TYR A 71 -3.59 -2.44 -4.54
C TYR A 71 -4.93 -1.68 -4.43
N TYR A 72 -5.93 -2.30 -3.81
CA TYR A 72 -7.25 -1.70 -3.61
C TYR A 72 -7.37 -0.85 -2.35
N GLU A 73 -6.30 -0.73 -1.57
CA GLU A 73 -6.24 0.05 -0.33
C GLU A 73 -7.30 -0.39 0.69
N TYR A 74 -7.63 -1.68 0.73
CA TYR A 74 -8.65 -2.22 1.63
C TYR A 74 -8.17 -2.28 3.07
N THR A 75 -9.06 -1.93 3.99
CA THR A 75 -8.94 -2.34 5.39
C THR A 75 -9.15 -3.86 5.54
N ASP A 76 -8.76 -4.44 6.67
CA ASP A 76 -8.98 -5.88 6.94
C ASP A 76 -10.46 -6.28 6.82
N GLU A 77 -11.37 -5.44 7.31
CA GLU A 77 -12.81 -5.67 7.27
C GLU A 77 -13.39 -5.55 5.86
N GLU A 78 -12.94 -4.56 5.08
CA GLU A 78 -13.34 -4.41 3.68
C GLU A 78 -12.81 -5.56 2.82
N TRP A 79 -11.56 -5.97 3.05
CA TRP A 79 -10.98 -7.12 2.36
C TRP A 79 -11.76 -8.39 2.66
N LYS A 80 -12.12 -8.62 3.93
CA LYS A 80 -12.94 -9.78 4.33
C LYS A 80 -14.29 -9.82 3.61
N LYS A 81 -14.95 -8.67 3.40
CA LYS A 81 -16.21 -8.57 2.65
C LYS A 81 -16.00 -8.78 1.15
N ALA A 82 -14.99 -8.14 0.56
CA ALA A 82 -14.66 -8.31 -0.85
C ALA A 82 -14.30 -9.78 -1.16
N LYS A 83 -13.54 -10.42 -0.27
CA LYS A 83 -13.17 -11.84 -0.33
C LYS A 83 -14.39 -12.75 -0.42
N ARG A 84 -15.43 -12.50 0.41
CA ARG A 84 -16.70 -13.25 0.37
C ARG A 84 -17.42 -13.08 -0.97
N SER A 85 -17.50 -11.85 -1.48
CA SER A 85 -18.15 -11.58 -2.77
C SER A 85 -17.43 -12.22 -3.95
N LEU A 86 -16.09 -12.26 -3.95
CA LEU A 86 -15.30 -12.86 -5.03
C LEU A 86 -15.43 -14.39 -5.09
N ILE A 87 -15.68 -15.03 -3.95
CA ILE A 87 -15.96 -16.47 -3.85
C ILE A 87 -17.37 -16.78 -4.37
N GLU A 88 -18.37 -15.94 -4.05
CA GLU A 88 -19.75 -16.11 -4.52
C GLU A 88 -19.90 -15.96 -6.04
N THR A 89 -19.03 -15.18 -6.69
CA THR A 89 -19.04 -14.96 -8.14
C THR A 89 -18.13 -15.89 -8.95
N GLU A 90 -17.56 -16.93 -8.33
CA GLU A 90 -16.58 -17.85 -8.96
C GLU A 90 -15.34 -17.14 -9.56
N GLY A 91 -15.07 -15.88 -9.19
CA GLY A 91 -13.90 -15.13 -9.67
C GLY A 91 -12.57 -15.63 -9.11
N ILE A 92 -12.64 -16.64 -8.24
CA ILE A 92 -11.55 -17.24 -7.50
C ILE A 92 -11.75 -18.75 -7.60
N THR A 93 -10.91 -19.40 -8.41
CA THR A 93 -10.91 -20.86 -8.56
C THR A 93 -10.46 -21.52 -7.26
N GLU A 94 -10.84 -22.79 -7.01
CA GLU A 94 -10.44 -23.54 -5.81
C GLU A 94 -8.91 -23.53 -5.55
N ASP A 95 -8.14 -23.34 -6.62
CA ASP A 95 -6.68 -23.26 -6.63
C ASP A 95 -6.10 -21.94 -6.09
N ASP A 96 -6.91 -20.90 -5.89
CA ASP A 96 -6.44 -19.57 -5.47
C ASP A 96 -6.07 -19.52 -3.96
N TYR A 97 -6.11 -20.64 -3.22
CA TYR A 97 -5.81 -20.78 -1.78
C TYR A 97 -6.57 -19.79 -0.86
N LEU A 98 -7.55 -19.10 -1.42
CA LEU A 98 -8.40 -18.11 -0.77
C LEU A 98 -9.52 -18.77 0.04
N SER A 99 -9.85 -20.02 -0.31
CA SER A 99 -10.93 -20.81 0.25
C SER A 99 -10.64 -21.32 1.67
N ASP A 100 -9.37 -21.47 2.04
CA ASP A 100 -9.00 -22.11 3.31
C ASP A 100 -9.35 -21.26 4.55
N VAL A 101 -9.30 -19.93 4.44
CA VAL A 101 -9.69 -19.01 5.54
C VAL A 101 -11.19 -19.07 5.84
N ILE A 102 -12.03 -19.43 4.86
CA ILE A 102 -13.48 -19.55 5.06
C ILE A 102 -13.89 -21.00 5.35
N LYS A 103 -13.09 -22.01 4.97
CA LYS A 103 -13.32 -23.38 5.45
C LYS A 103 -13.29 -23.45 6.97
N GLU A 104 -12.40 -22.72 7.62
CA GLU A 104 -12.41 -22.58 9.09
C GLU A 104 -13.69 -21.87 9.60
N GLU A 105 -14.17 -20.80 8.95
CA GLU A 105 -15.44 -20.13 9.33
C GLU A 105 -16.71 -20.96 9.05
N ARG A 106 -16.67 -21.92 8.12
CA ARG A 106 -17.82 -22.77 7.73
C ARG A 106 -17.84 -24.13 8.43
N GLN A 107 -16.79 -24.45 9.20
CA GLN A 107 -16.70 -25.67 10.02
C GLN A 107 -17.03 -25.43 11.51
N GLU A 108 -17.43 -24.22 11.89
CA GLU A 108 -18.22 -23.91 13.09
C GLU A 108 -19.72 -23.76 12.74
#